data_AF-A0A8J7UIU5-F1
#
_entry.id   AF-A0A8J7UIU5-F1
#
_cell.length_a   1.000
_cell.length_b   1.000
_cell.length_c   1.000
_cell.angle_alpha   90.00
_cell.angle_beta   90.00
_cell.angle_gamma   90.00
#
_symmetry.space_group_name_H-M   'P 1'
#
loop_
_entity.id
_entity.type
_entity.pdbx_description
1 polymer ?
#
loop_
_entity_poly.entity_id
_entity_poly.type
_entity_poly.pdbx_seq_one_letter_code
_entity_poly.pdbx_strand_id
1 'polypeptide(L)'
;MGVFLSNFTEVGLYDVDAAALLAGRDPQALLHFGMRHNYINAFKRTVKSCPVPDCPHGSLVMDAADVGRVYLRYLGSRPAQPVRCPGYAYFDGRRYHFEGADGEAVYYARVRSARRLPGGEVEMRGDIYNADEPSDVPATFVALARDHEWNKKPAWALISLRSSFKEPGR
;
A
#
# COMPACT_ATOMS: atom_id res chain seq x y z
N MET A 1 -13.16 -6.27 -5.37
CA MET A 1 -12.05 -5.86 -6.26
C MET A 1 -11.72 -4.37 -6.12
N GLY A 2 -12.69 -3.45 -6.25
CA GLY A 2 -12.44 -2.01 -5.99
C GLY A 2 -11.84 -1.75 -4.59
N VAL A 3 -12.48 -2.25 -3.53
CA VAL A 3 -11.96 -2.18 -2.16
C VAL A 3 -10.55 -2.77 -2.03
N PHE A 4 -10.21 -3.81 -2.79
CA PHE A 4 -8.87 -4.41 -2.76
C PHE A 4 -7.82 -3.45 -3.34
N LEU A 5 -8.10 -2.87 -4.52
CA LEU A 5 -7.20 -1.91 -5.17
C LEU A 5 -7.11 -0.57 -4.40
N SER A 6 -8.19 -0.17 -3.72
CA SER A 6 -8.17 1.02 -2.87
C SER A 6 -7.13 0.96 -1.75
N ASN A 7 -6.74 -0.24 -1.27
CA ASN A 7 -5.68 -0.35 -0.25
C ASN A 7 -4.33 0.20 -0.73
N PHE A 8 -4.12 0.29 -2.05
CA PHE A 8 -2.91 0.83 -2.66
C PHE A 8 -3.10 2.31 -3.00
N THR A 9 -4.21 2.67 -3.65
CA THR A 9 -4.44 4.05 -4.08
C THR A 9 -4.68 4.99 -2.90
N GLU A 10 -5.27 4.51 -1.79
CA GLU A 10 -5.51 5.31 -0.58
C GLU A 10 -4.21 5.76 0.09
N VAL A 11 -3.12 5.05 -0.16
CA VAL A 11 -1.78 5.40 0.34
C VAL A 11 -0.91 6.04 -0.75
N GLY A 12 -1.49 6.43 -1.88
CA GLY A 12 -0.77 7.08 -2.97
C GLY A 12 0.05 6.14 -3.87
N LEU A 13 -0.21 4.83 -3.85
CA LEU A 13 0.44 3.87 -4.75
C LEU A 13 -0.43 3.63 -5.99
N TYR A 14 -0.10 4.33 -7.06
CA TYR A 14 -0.82 4.28 -8.34
C TYR A 14 -0.11 3.43 -9.38
N ASP A 15 1.18 3.14 -9.19
CA ASP A 15 1.97 2.27 -10.05
C ASP A 15 2.74 1.29 -9.19
N VAL A 16 2.49 0.00 -9.41
CA VAL A 16 3.05 -1.09 -8.62
C VAL A 16 3.48 -2.20 -9.56
N ASP A 17 4.70 -2.68 -9.37
CA ASP A 17 5.15 -4.01 -9.78
C ASP A 17 5.54 -4.74 -8.50
N ALA A 18 4.72 -5.71 -8.09
CA ALA A 18 4.88 -6.36 -6.79
C ALA A 18 6.21 -7.10 -6.68
N ALA A 19 6.68 -7.73 -7.76
CA ALA A 19 7.95 -8.44 -7.76
C ALA A 19 9.13 -7.46 -7.64
N ALA A 20 9.08 -6.34 -8.37
CA ALA A 20 10.09 -5.29 -8.28
C ALA A 20 10.14 -4.64 -6.88
N LEU A 21 8.99 -4.32 -6.30
CA LEU A 21 8.91 -3.77 -4.94
C LEU A 21 9.50 -4.74 -3.91
N LEU A 22 9.08 -6.01 -3.93
CA LEU A 22 9.55 -7.04 -3.00
C LEU A 22 11.05 -7.36 -3.17
N ALA A 23 11.59 -7.17 -4.38
CA ALA A 23 13.03 -7.27 -4.66
C ALA A 23 13.83 -6.04 -4.19
N GLY A 24 13.17 -5.02 -3.62
CA GLY A 24 13.82 -3.83 -3.08
C GLY A 24 14.21 -2.80 -4.13
N ARG A 25 13.60 -2.81 -5.33
CA ARG A 25 13.85 -1.76 -6.33
C ARG A 25 13.38 -0.38 -5.88
N ASP A 26 12.32 -0.33 -5.10
CA ASP A 26 11.81 0.88 -4.46
C ASP A 26 11.48 0.59 -2.98
N PRO A 27 12.50 0.65 -2.10
CA PRO A 27 12.31 0.37 -0.68
C PRO A 27 11.45 1.43 0.00
N GLN A 28 11.43 2.67 -0.51
CA GLN A 28 10.61 3.74 0.04
C GLN A 28 9.12 3.47 -0.25
N ALA A 29 8.74 3.17 -1.49
CA ALA A 29 7.35 2.83 -1.82
C ALA A 29 6.86 1.59 -1.08
N LEU A 30 7.70 0.55 -0.94
CA LEU A 30 7.34 -0.63 -0.18
C LEU A 30 7.16 -0.31 1.31
N LEU A 31 8.08 0.43 1.93
CA LEU A 31 7.96 0.80 3.34
C LEU A 31 6.73 1.71 3.56
N HIS A 32 6.51 2.66 2.67
CA HIS A 32 5.35 3.54 2.66
C HIS A 32 4.04 2.75 2.58
N PHE A 33 3.95 1.76 1.69
CA PHE A 33 2.76 0.89 1.61
C PHE A 33 2.43 0.27 2.96
N GLY A 34 3.40 -0.40 3.57
CA GLY A 34 3.17 -1.18 4.78
C GLY A 34 2.92 -0.32 6.00
N MET A 35 3.62 0.81 6.13
CA MET A 35 3.45 1.75 7.24
C MET A 35 2.16 2.56 7.08
N ARG A 36 1.95 3.22 5.94
CA ARG A 36 0.79 4.10 5.73
C ARG A 36 -0.52 3.33 5.74
N HIS A 37 -0.56 2.13 5.16
CA HIS A 37 -1.76 1.29 5.21
C HIS A 37 -2.13 0.91 6.66
N ASN A 38 -1.14 0.57 7.50
CA ASN A 38 -1.37 0.30 8.91
C ASN A 38 -1.79 1.56 9.68
N TYR A 39 -1.16 2.70 9.38
CA TYR A 39 -1.47 3.98 10.00
C TYR A 39 -2.93 4.39 9.74
N ILE A 40 -3.42 4.28 8.50
CA ILE A 40 -4.79 4.64 8.13
C ILE A 40 -5.80 3.60 8.63
N ASN A 41 -5.57 2.31 8.35
CA ASN A 41 -6.61 1.29 8.50
C ASN A 41 -6.53 0.48 9.80
N ALA A 42 -5.46 0.64 10.57
CA ALA A 42 -5.18 -0.18 11.74
C ALA A 42 -4.53 0.59 12.89
N PHE A 43 -4.61 1.92 12.90
CA PHE A 43 -3.91 2.81 13.83
C PHE A 43 -3.88 2.28 15.27
N LYS A 44 -5.06 2.10 15.88
CA LYS A 44 -5.22 1.68 17.29
C LYS A 44 -4.56 0.33 17.61
N ARG A 45 -4.37 -0.52 16.61
CA ARG A 45 -3.80 -1.87 16.77
C ARG A 45 -2.29 -1.88 16.57
N THR A 46 -1.79 -1.09 15.62
CA THR A 46 -0.42 -1.26 15.09
C THR A 46 0.49 -0.07 15.37
N VAL A 47 -0.07 1.11 15.65
CA VAL A 47 0.67 2.34 15.94
C VAL A 47 0.63 2.60 17.45
N LYS A 48 1.78 2.96 18.02
CA LYS A 48 1.93 3.31 19.44
C LYS A 48 2.79 4.56 19.56
N SER A 49 2.68 5.29 20.67
CA SER A 49 3.64 6.34 21.00
C SER A 49 5.03 5.74 21.23
N CYS A 50 6.08 6.45 20.81
CA CYS A 50 7.45 6.08 21.17
C CYS A 50 7.59 6.12 22.70
N PRO A 51 8.13 5.07 23.34
CA PRO A 51 8.28 5.02 24.79
C PRO A 51 9.44 5.90 25.31
N VAL A 52 10.26 6.43 24.41
CA VAL A 52 11.40 7.30 24.75
C VAL A 52 10.90 8.75 24.78
N PRO A 53 11.10 9.49 25.88
CA PRO A 53 10.84 10.93 25.93
C PRO A 53 11.65 11.66 24.84
N ASP A 54 11.03 12.62 24.17
CA ASP A 54 11.64 13.40 23.08
C ASP A 54 12.34 12.51 22.02
N CYS A 55 11.64 11.46 21.63
CA CYS A 55 12.13 10.41 20.74
C CYS A 55 12.74 11.03 19.45
N PRO A 56 14.07 10.93 19.24
CA PRO A 56 14.79 11.68 18.21
C PRO A 56 14.49 11.22 16.78
N HIS A 57 13.68 10.16 16.64
CA HIS A 57 13.41 9.47 15.39
C HIS A 57 11.92 9.38 15.05
N GLY A 58 11.07 10.04 15.85
CA GLY A 58 9.63 10.05 15.63
C GLY A 58 8.83 9.85 16.91
N SER A 59 7.72 10.59 17.07
CA SER A 59 6.80 10.43 18.18
C SER A 59 6.03 9.10 18.18
N LEU A 60 6.03 8.35 17.06
CA LEU A 60 5.29 7.11 16.88
C LEU A 60 6.19 5.93 16.53
N VAL A 61 5.73 4.73 16.90
CA VAL A 61 6.38 3.46 16.57
C VAL A 61 5.40 2.43 16.01
N MET A 62 5.91 1.56 15.13
CA MET A 62 5.19 0.41 14.56
C MET A 62 6.11 -0.81 14.51
N ASP A 63 5.64 -1.97 15.00
CA ASP A 63 6.44 -3.21 14.95
C ASP A 63 6.60 -3.65 13.48
N ALA A 64 7.82 -4.02 13.06
CA ALA A 64 8.08 -4.42 11.67
C ALA A 64 7.30 -5.67 11.24
N ALA A 65 6.86 -6.48 12.21
CA ALA A 65 5.96 -7.60 11.97
C ALA A 65 4.58 -7.16 11.43
N ASP A 66 4.04 -6.02 11.90
CA ASP A 66 2.78 -5.45 11.40
C ASP A 66 2.91 -4.95 9.97
N VAL A 67 4.02 -4.29 9.65
CA VAL A 67 4.37 -3.86 8.29
C VAL A 67 4.49 -5.07 7.36
N GLY A 68 5.23 -6.10 7.77
CA GLY A 68 5.39 -7.33 6.99
C GLY A 68 4.09 -8.11 6.77
N ARG A 69 3.11 -8.01 7.68
CA ARG A 69 1.78 -8.61 7.50
C ARG A 69 0.99 -7.95 6.37
N VAL A 70 1.15 -6.65 6.14
CA VAL A 70 0.52 -5.95 5.01
C VAL A 70 1.07 -6.50 3.69
N TYR A 71 2.39 -6.67 3.58
CA TYR A 71 3.00 -7.23 2.36
C TYR A 71 2.50 -8.64 2.08
N LEU A 72 2.51 -9.52 3.09
CA LEU A 72 2.00 -10.87 2.94
C LEU A 72 0.54 -10.87 2.47
N ARG A 73 -0.31 -10.04 3.08
CA ARG A 73 -1.74 -9.98 2.74
C ARG A 73 -2.00 -9.51 1.31
N TYR A 74 -1.31 -8.46 0.88
CA TYR A 74 -1.68 -7.73 -0.34
C TYR A 74 -0.74 -7.97 -1.52
N LEU A 75 0.51 -8.38 -1.28
CA LEU A 75 1.49 -8.74 -2.30
C LEU A 75 1.75 -10.26 -2.33
N GLY A 76 1.20 -11.02 -1.38
CA GLY A 76 1.34 -12.47 -1.29
C GLY A 76 2.71 -12.95 -0.78
N SER A 77 3.62 -12.04 -0.45
CA SER A 77 4.96 -12.33 0.09
C SER A 77 5.50 -11.12 0.87
N ARG A 78 6.67 -11.26 1.49
CA ARG A 78 7.41 -10.17 2.14
C ARG A 78 8.91 -10.33 1.93
N PRO A 79 9.70 -9.24 2.02
CA PRO A 79 11.16 -9.35 2.01
C PRO A 79 11.67 -10.20 3.18
N ALA A 80 12.85 -10.80 3.01
CA ALA A 80 13.49 -11.65 4.03
C ALA A 80 13.90 -10.86 5.28
N GLN A 81 14.18 -9.56 5.12
CA GLN A 81 14.57 -8.65 6.18
C GLN A 81 13.63 -7.44 6.22
N PRO A 82 13.43 -6.81 7.38
CA PRO A 82 12.73 -5.53 7.47
C PRO A 82 13.35 -4.49 6.51
N VAL A 83 12.50 -3.82 5.73
CA VAL A 83 12.90 -2.82 4.74
C VAL A 83 13.48 -1.61 5.47
N ARG A 84 14.69 -1.17 5.09
CA ARG A 84 15.31 0.01 5.69
C ARG A 84 15.31 1.16 4.69
N CYS A 85 14.74 2.30 5.10
CA CYS A 85 14.77 3.53 4.32
C CYS A 85 14.92 4.71 5.30
N PRO A 86 16.16 5.08 5.68
CA PRO A 86 16.41 6.08 6.72
C PRO A 86 15.79 7.46 6.46
N GLY A 87 15.58 7.83 5.19
CA GLY A 87 14.90 9.07 4.82
C GLY A 87 13.38 9.04 5.01
N TYR A 88 12.79 7.88 5.29
CA TYR A 88 11.36 7.69 5.49
C TYR A 88 11.01 7.33 6.94
N ALA A 89 11.70 6.34 7.50
CA ALA A 89 11.53 5.92 8.89
C ALA A 89 12.82 5.31 9.44
N TYR A 90 13.07 5.54 10.72
CA TYR A 90 14.21 4.93 11.41
C TYR A 90 13.84 3.54 11.92
N PHE A 91 14.71 2.55 11.71
CA PHE A 91 14.48 1.18 12.16
C PHE A 91 15.45 0.81 13.29
N ASP A 92 14.92 0.52 14.48
CA ASP A 92 15.71 0.24 15.69
C ASP A 92 16.15 -1.24 15.84
N GLY A 93 15.88 -2.07 14.83
CA GLY A 93 16.08 -3.52 14.88
C GLY A 93 14.79 -4.32 15.14
N ARG A 94 13.71 -3.66 15.56
CA ARG A 94 12.40 -4.28 15.78
C ARG A 94 11.24 -3.42 15.27
N ARG A 95 11.29 -2.11 15.46
CA ARG A 95 10.24 -1.15 15.18
C ARG A 95 10.73 -0.06 14.24
N TYR A 96 9.79 0.43 13.45
CA TYR A 96 9.95 1.68 12.72
C TYR A 96 9.50 2.83 13.60
N HIS A 97 10.31 3.89 13.65
CA HIS A 97 10.05 5.17 14.29
C HIS A 97 9.78 6.19 13.20
N PHE A 98 8.71 6.98 13.38
CA PHE A 98 8.21 7.90 12.37
C PHE A 98 7.33 8.98 13.02
N GLU A 99 7.08 10.05 12.28
CA GLU A 99 6.06 11.04 12.62
C GLU A 99 4.73 10.73 11.93
N GLY A 100 3.63 11.05 12.59
CA GLY A 100 2.31 10.97 11.98
C GLY A 100 2.21 11.93 10.79
N ALA A 101 1.58 11.47 9.72
CA ALA A 101 1.35 12.28 8.52
C ALA A 101 -0.14 12.20 8.16
N ASP A 102 -0.85 13.28 8.50
CA ASP A 102 -2.28 13.47 8.21
C ASP A 102 -2.48 14.55 7.14
N GLY A 103 -3.64 14.54 6.47
CA GLY A 103 -4.06 15.62 5.58
C GLY A 103 -3.77 15.45 4.08
N GLU A 104 -3.23 14.30 3.65
CA GLU A 104 -3.15 13.97 2.23
C GLU A 104 -4.52 13.57 1.67
N ALA A 105 -4.80 13.99 0.42
CA ALA A 105 -6.00 13.58 -0.29
C ALA A 105 -6.03 12.06 -0.50
N VAL A 106 -7.19 11.45 -0.24
CA VAL A 106 -7.38 10.00 -0.38
C VAL A 106 -8.03 9.70 -1.73
N TYR A 107 -7.45 8.76 -2.46
CA TYR A 107 -7.98 8.31 -3.75
C TYR A 107 -8.36 6.83 -3.70
N TYR A 108 -9.51 6.50 -4.28
CA TYR A 108 -10.02 5.13 -4.34
C TYR A 108 -10.09 4.60 -5.76
N ALA A 109 -10.04 3.27 -5.87
CA ALA A 109 -10.12 2.56 -7.13
C ALA A 109 -11.55 2.05 -7.39
N ARG A 110 -12.14 2.50 -8.51
CA ARG A 110 -13.41 1.99 -9.02
C ARG A 110 -13.17 1.04 -10.19
N VAL A 111 -13.36 -0.26 -9.95
CA VAL A 111 -13.26 -1.28 -11.01
C VAL A 111 -14.50 -1.20 -11.91
N ARG A 112 -14.27 -1.05 -13.22
CA ARG A 112 -15.30 -1.01 -14.27
C ARG A 112 -15.48 -2.35 -14.97
N SER A 113 -14.39 -3.08 -15.13
CA SER A 113 -14.42 -4.43 -15.69
C SER A 113 -13.34 -5.30 -15.04
N ALA A 114 -13.62 -6.59 -14.98
CA ALA A 114 -12.67 -7.59 -14.54
C ALA A 114 -12.84 -8.84 -15.41
N ARG A 115 -11.73 -9.46 -15.80
CA ARG A 115 -11.73 -10.73 -16.53
C ARG A 115 -10.60 -11.62 -16.02
N ARG A 116 -10.88 -12.92 -15.91
CA ARG A 116 -9.85 -13.90 -15.62
C ARG A 116 -9.10 -14.26 -16.90
N LEU A 117 -7.78 -14.29 -16.81
CA LEU A 117 -6.88 -14.66 -17.90
C LEU A 117 -6.64 -16.17 -17.90
N PRO A 118 -6.17 -16.75 -19.03
CA PRO A 118 -5.85 -18.19 -19.10
C PRO A 118 -4.84 -18.68 -18.05
N GLY A 119 -3.95 -17.80 -17.57
CA GLY A 119 -2.99 -18.11 -16.50
C GLY A 119 -3.57 -18.10 -15.08
N GLY A 120 -4.86 -17.77 -14.94
CA GLY A 120 -5.55 -17.70 -13.66
C GLY A 120 -5.52 -16.32 -13.00
N GLU A 121 -4.71 -15.39 -13.48
CA GLU A 121 -4.72 -14.00 -13.04
C GLU A 121 -6.04 -13.30 -13.40
N VAL A 122 -6.38 -12.25 -12.65
CA VAL A 122 -7.51 -11.38 -12.94
C VAL A 122 -6.99 -10.02 -13.36
N GLU A 123 -7.30 -9.65 -14.60
CA GLU A 123 -7.15 -8.30 -15.11
C GLU A 123 -8.34 -7.46 -14.67
N MET A 124 -8.08 -6.33 -14.03
CA MET A 124 -9.06 -5.35 -13.60
C MET A 124 -8.76 -4.03 -14.30
N ARG A 125 -9.80 -3.37 -14.81
CA ARG A 125 -9.69 -2.04 -15.42
C ARG A 125 -10.67 -1.10 -14.73
N GLY A 126 -10.28 0.16 -14.59
CA GLY A 126 -11.15 1.11 -13.90
C GLY A 126 -10.57 2.50 -13.79
N ASP A 127 -11.12 3.24 -12.83
CA ASP A 127 -10.83 4.66 -12.59
C ASP A 127 -10.30 4.85 -11.17
N ILE A 128 -9.38 5.80 -10.99
CA ILE A 128 -9.00 6.35 -9.69
C ILE A 128 -9.82 7.62 -9.50
N TYR A 129 -10.48 7.77 -8.35
CA TYR A 129 -11.32 8.92 -8.03
C TYR A 129 -11.01 9.46 -6.64
N ASN A 130 -11.20 10.76 -6.43
CA ASN A 130 -11.02 11.40 -5.14
C ASN A 130 -12.13 10.92 -4.17
N ALA A 131 -11.75 10.50 -2.96
CA ALA A 131 -12.69 9.98 -1.97
C ALA A 131 -13.69 11.03 -1.47
N ASP A 132 -13.25 12.29 -1.36
CA ASP A 132 -14.06 13.42 -0.89
C ASP A 132 -14.85 14.05 -2.04
N GLU A 133 -14.34 13.99 -3.28
CA GLU A 133 -15.02 14.47 -4.48
C GLU A 133 -15.10 13.36 -5.57
N PRO A 134 -16.08 12.43 -5.51
CA PRO A 134 -16.11 11.27 -6.41
C PRO A 134 -16.34 11.56 -7.90
N SER A 135 -16.66 12.81 -8.25
CA SER A 135 -16.69 13.33 -9.62
C SER A 135 -15.30 13.66 -10.16
N ASP A 136 -14.34 13.94 -9.28
CA ASP A 136 -12.93 14.09 -9.66
C ASP A 136 -12.32 12.71 -9.91
N VAL A 137 -12.02 12.46 -11.18
CA VAL A 137 -11.48 11.19 -11.69
C VAL A 137 -10.17 11.49 -12.39
N PRO A 138 -9.03 11.60 -11.66
CA PRO A 138 -7.76 12.04 -12.22
C PRO A 138 -7.09 10.99 -13.11
N ALA A 139 -7.42 9.69 -12.98
CA ALA A 139 -6.72 8.64 -13.71
C ALA A 139 -7.59 7.43 -14.03
N THR A 140 -7.18 6.67 -15.05
CA THR A 140 -7.62 5.28 -15.26
C THR A 140 -6.51 4.30 -14.89
N PHE A 141 -6.85 3.02 -14.69
CA PHE A 141 -5.86 2.00 -14.37
C PHE A 141 -6.11 0.66 -15.07
N VAL A 142 -5.03 -0.12 -15.18
CA VAL A 142 -5.05 -1.56 -15.41
C VAL A 142 -4.29 -2.25 -14.29
N ALA A 143 -4.91 -3.23 -13.63
CA ALA A 143 -4.31 -4.00 -12.56
C ALA A 143 -4.38 -5.50 -12.85
N LEU A 144 -3.36 -6.23 -12.40
CA LEU A 144 -3.32 -7.69 -12.41
C LEU A 144 -3.22 -8.17 -10.96
N ALA A 145 -4.05 -9.14 -10.62
CA ALA A 145 -4.01 -9.81 -9.33
C ALA A 145 -4.15 -11.33 -9.52
N ARG A 146 -3.78 -12.09 -8.51
CA ARG A 146 -4.01 -13.53 -8.44
C ARG A 146 -4.77 -13.89 -7.18
N ASP A 147 -5.44 -15.04 -7.22
CA ASP A 147 -6.00 -15.63 -6.00
C ASP A 147 -4.86 -15.86 -4.99
N HIS A 148 -5.17 -15.62 -3.72
CA HIS A 148 -4.27 -15.78 -2.61
C HIS A 148 -5.03 -16.32 -1.40
N GLU A 149 -4.33 -16.84 -0.41
CA GLU A 149 -4.91 -17.23 0.87
C GLU A 149 -4.29 -16.41 1.98
N TRP A 150 -5.14 -15.68 2.71
CA TRP A 150 -4.72 -14.92 3.88
C TRP A 150 -5.49 -15.38 5.11
N ASN A 151 -4.78 -15.87 6.13
CA ASN A 151 -5.39 -16.45 7.34
C ASN A 151 -6.44 -17.52 7.04
N LYS A 152 -6.14 -18.46 6.13
CA LYS A 152 -7.03 -19.54 5.70
C LYS A 152 -8.33 -19.06 5.04
N LYS A 153 -8.35 -17.82 4.55
CA LYS A 153 -9.50 -17.23 3.84
C LYS A 153 -9.08 -16.82 2.43
N PRO A 154 -9.98 -16.95 1.44
CA PRO A 154 -9.74 -16.43 0.10
C PRO A 154 -9.42 -14.93 0.15
N ALA A 155 -8.35 -14.57 -0.55
CA ALA A 155 -7.84 -13.22 -0.65
C ALA A 155 -7.29 -12.98 -2.07
N TRP A 156 -6.81 -11.77 -2.30
CA TRP A 156 -6.14 -11.38 -3.54
C TRP A 156 -4.74 -10.90 -3.22
N ALA A 157 -3.78 -11.22 -4.10
CA ALA A 157 -2.46 -10.62 -4.09
C ALA A 157 -2.25 -9.84 -5.39
N LEU A 158 -1.77 -8.61 -5.28
CA LEU A 158 -1.48 -7.74 -6.41
C LEU A 158 -0.22 -8.24 -7.12
N ILE A 159 -0.28 -8.30 -8.45
CA ILE A 159 0.87 -8.54 -9.31
C ILE A 159 1.37 -7.20 -9.84
N SER A 160 0.45 -6.41 -10.41
CA SER A 160 0.76 -5.07 -10.88
C SER A 160 -0.44 -4.13 -10.82
N LEU A 161 -0.17 -2.84 -10.70
CA LEU A 161 -1.10 -1.74 -10.92
C LEU A 161 -0.39 -0.74 -11.83
N ARG A 162 -1.03 -0.30 -12.91
CA ARG A 162 -0.50 0.77 -13.77
C ARG A 162 -1.58 1.80 -14.00
N SER A 163 -1.25 3.06 -13.74
CA SER A 163 -2.19 4.17 -13.84
C SER A 163 -1.85 5.09 -15.02
N SER A 164 -2.87 5.76 -15.54
CA SER A 164 -2.75 6.76 -16.60
C SER A 164 -3.50 8.00 -16.17
N PHE A 165 -2.76 8.98 -15.68
CA PHE A 165 -3.29 10.27 -15.24
C PHE A 165 -3.71 11.11 -16.43
N LYS A 166 -4.83 11.79 -16.30
CA LYS A 166 -5.24 12.83 -17.24
C LYS A 166 -4.20 13.95 -17.16
N GLU A 167 -3.70 14.39 -18.30
CA GLU A 167 -2.86 15.59 -18.34
C GLU A 167 -3.68 16.75 -17.76
N PRO A 168 -3.10 17.58 -16.85
CA PRO A 168 -3.75 18.83 -16.49
C PRO A 168 -3.90 19.64 -17.77
N GLY A 169 -5.14 20.01 -18.10
CA GLY A 169 -5.46 20.74 -19.32
C GLY A 169 -4.53 21.93 -19.50
N ARG A 170 -3.86 21.98 -20.66
CA ARG A 170 -3.20 23.19 -21.15
C ARG A 170 -4.20 24.28 -21.46
#